data_AF-A0AAV0WSN4-F1
#
_entry.id   AF-A0AAV0WSN4-F1
#
_cell.length_a   1.000
_cell.length_b   1.000
_cell.length_c   1.000
_cell.angle_alpha   90.00
_cell.angle_beta   90.00
_cell.angle_gamma   90.00
#
_symmetry.space_group_name_H-M   'P 1'
#
loop_
_entity.id
_entity.type
_entity.pdbx_description
1 polymer ?
#
loop_
_entity_poly.entity_id
_entity_poly.type
_entity_poly.pdbx_seq_one_letter_code
_entity_poly.pdbx_strand_id
1 'polypeptide(L)'
;MIFTDLQIGKGIQLDLILEGDVWLKYQSDHSVFLQSYYLDREAGQAPEDAVHKMYPHAYIEVFDLRQCYKQMCQQAETAQNAAAVAGHLAGYNIVLGIGPVINRNQIFY
;
A
#
# COMPACT_ATOMS: atom_id res chain seq x y z
N MET A 1 14.57 18.67 22.59
CA MET A 1 15.46 17.85 21.74
C MET A 1 15.39 16.43 22.28
N ILE A 2 14.52 15.60 21.72
CA ILE A 2 14.40 14.20 22.12
C ILE A 2 15.42 13.45 21.27
N PHE A 3 16.46 12.90 21.90
CA PHE A 3 17.48 12.11 21.21
C PHE A 3 16.87 10.75 20.85
N THR A 4 16.39 10.60 19.60
CA THR A 4 15.81 9.36 19.09
C THR A 4 16.86 8.29 18.79
N ASP A 5 18.11 8.69 18.56
CA ASP A 5 19.18 7.76 18.14
C ASP A 5 19.65 6.80 19.23
N LEU A 6 19.53 7.17 20.51
CA LEU A 6 19.91 6.31 21.63
C LEU A 6 18.92 5.15 21.85
N GLN A 7 17.65 5.33 21.44
CA GLN A 7 16.57 4.35 21.64
C GLN A 7 16.46 3.33 20.49
N ILE A 8 17.24 3.48 19.42
CA ILE A 8 17.24 2.48 18.34
C ILE A 8 17.85 1.17 18.87
N GLY A 9 18.88 1.25 19.71
CA GLY A 9 19.54 0.06 20.26
C GLY A 9 20.07 -0.83 19.13
N LYS A 10 19.74 -2.13 19.17
CA LYS A 10 20.05 -3.08 18.07
C LYS A 10 19.11 -2.97 16.87
N GLY A 11 18.06 -2.15 16.96
CA GLY A 11 17.11 -1.89 15.88
C GLY A 11 16.21 -3.08 15.55
N ILE A 12 15.92 -3.22 14.25
CA ILE A 12 15.09 -4.27 13.65
C ILE A 12 15.89 -5.00 12.56
N GLN A 13 15.54 -6.25 12.30
CA GLN A 13 16.02 -7.02 11.16
C GLN A 13 14.82 -7.35 10.26
N LEU A 14 15.03 -7.19 8.96
CA LEU A 14 14.08 -7.60 7.94
C LEU A 14 14.63 -8.85 7.26
N ASP A 15 13.86 -9.94 7.34
CA ASP A 15 14.19 -11.21 6.73
C ASP A 15 13.34 -11.41 5.48
N LEU A 16 13.99 -11.70 4.36
CA LEU A 16 13.30 -12.13 3.14
C LEU A 16 13.15 -13.65 3.20
N ILE A 17 11.92 -14.12 3.18
CA ILE A 17 11.59 -15.55 3.23
C ILE A 17 10.99 -15.97 1.89
N LEU A 18 11.35 -17.17 1.44
CA LEU A 18 10.95 -17.74 0.16
C LEU A 18 11.26 -16.79 -1.00
N GLU A 19 10.25 -16.41 -1.78
CA GLU A 19 10.37 -15.67 -3.02
C GLU A 19 9.80 -14.25 -2.92
N GLY A 20 9.72 -13.67 -1.71
CA GLY A 20 9.28 -12.27 -1.59
C GLY A 20 8.60 -11.86 -0.29
N ASP A 21 8.31 -12.79 0.61
CA ASP A 21 7.62 -12.46 1.85
C ASP A 21 8.62 -11.83 2.83
N VAL A 22 8.24 -10.71 3.45
CA VAL A 22 9.13 -9.98 4.36
C VAL A 22 8.65 -10.16 5.79
N TRP A 23 9.58 -10.60 6.63
CA TRP A 23 9.37 -10.77 8.06
C TRP A 23 10.17 -9.74 8.83
N LEU A 24 9.59 -9.25 9.91
CA LEU A 24 10.22 -8.29 10.79
C LEU A 24 10.56 -8.95 12.11
N LYS A 25 11.84 -8.87 12.48
CA LYS A 25 12.38 -9.36 13.75
C LYS A 25 12.86 -8.20 14.62
N TYR A 26 12.39 -8.16 15.86
CA TYR A 26 12.85 -7.19 16.85
C TYR A 26 14.18 -7.60 17.47
N GLN A 27 15.14 -6.67 17.49
CA GLN A 27 16.41 -6.84 18.22
C GLN A 27 16.58 -5.84 19.38
N SER A 28 15.77 -4.77 19.40
CA SER A 28 15.72 -3.75 20.44
C SER A 28 14.63 -4.01 21.48
N ASP A 29 14.79 -3.45 22.68
CA ASP A 29 13.80 -3.49 23.77
C ASP A 29 12.73 -2.39 23.63
N HIS A 30 12.79 -1.61 22.56
CA HIS A 30 11.83 -0.56 22.25
C HIS A 30 10.78 -1.02 21.22
N SER A 31 9.52 -0.64 21.45
CA SER A 31 8.46 -0.83 20.46
C SER A 31 8.70 0.00 19.21
N VAL A 32 8.37 -0.55 18.05
CA VAL A 32 8.38 0.17 16.77
C VAL A 32 6.96 0.24 16.22
N PHE A 33 6.70 1.31 15.49
CA PHE A 33 5.45 1.53 14.79
C PHE A 33 5.68 1.25 13.31
N LEU A 34 4.83 0.42 12.72
CA LEU A 34 4.92 0.02 11.32
C LEU A 34 3.62 0.37 10.61
N GLN A 35 3.77 0.92 9.41
CA GLN A 35 2.68 1.02 8.44
C GLN A 35 2.86 -0.12 7.43
N SER A 36 1.84 -0.96 7.29
CA SER A 36 1.83 -2.04 6.31
C SER A 36 0.41 -2.34 5.89
N TYR A 37 0.16 -2.23 4.58
CA TYR A 37 -1.13 -2.60 3.99
C TYR A 37 -1.50 -4.07 4.28
N TYR A 38 -0.51 -4.96 4.31
CA TYR A 38 -0.73 -6.37 4.66
C TYR A 38 -1.30 -6.48 6.07
N LEU A 39 -0.71 -5.79 7.05
CA LEU A 39 -1.18 -5.82 8.43
C LEU A 39 -2.53 -5.12 8.60
N ASP A 40 -2.79 -4.04 7.86
CA ASP A 40 -4.11 -3.39 7.83
C ASP A 40 -5.18 -4.42 7.43
N ARG A 41 -4.91 -5.19 6.37
CA ARG A 41 -5.81 -6.24 5.89
C ARG A 41 -5.98 -7.38 6.90
N GLU A 42 -4.88 -7.87 7.48
CA GLU A 42 -4.93 -8.94 8.49
C GLU A 42 -5.67 -8.50 9.76
N ALA A 43 -5.62 -7.20 10.10
CA ALA A 43 -6.40 -6.61 11.19
C ALA A 43 -7.86 -6.30 10.80
N GLY A 44 -8.26 -6.50 9.54
CA GLY A 44 -9.58 -6.13 9.02
C GLY A 44 -9.83 -4.62 8.97
N GLN A 45 -8.76 -3.82 8.94
CA GLN A 45 -8.80 -2.37 8.87
C GLN A 45 -8.78 -1.89 7.41
N ALA A 46 -9.27 -0.67 7.20
CA ALA A 46 -9.17 -0.04 5.89
C ALA A 46 -7.69 0.22 5.55
N PRO A 47 -7.32 0.19 4.26
CA PRO A 47 -5.98 0.52 3.81
C PRO A 47 -5.45 1.84 4.37
N GLU A 48 -4.22 1.82 4.88
CA GLU A 48 -3.49 2.99 5.40
C GLU A 48 -4.16 3.69 6.61
N ASP A 49 -5.19 3.09 7.20
CA ASP A 49 -5.93 3.65 8.34
C ASP A 49 -5.28 3.30 9.69
N ALA A 50 -4.24 2.46 9.69
CA ALA A 50 -3.64 1.94 10.90
C ALA A 50 -2.13 2.08 10.97
N VAL A 51 -1.66 2.26 12.20
CA VAL A 51 -0.26 2.17 12.58
C VAL A 51 -0.14 1.04 13.59
N HIS A 52 0.59 0.01 13.21
CA HIS A 52 0.71 -1.22 14.00
C HIS A 52 1.84 -1.07 15.01
N LYS A 53 1.50 -1.10 16.29
CA LYS A 53 2.48 -1.10 17.37
C LYS A 53 3.00 -2.51 17.58
N MET A 54 4.30 -2.65 17.43
CA MET A 54 4.97 -3.93 17.61
C MET A 54 5.78 -3.97 18.89
N TYR A 55 5.70 -5.10 19.56
CA TYR A 55 6.37 -5.32 20.82
C TYR A 55 7.75 -5.97 20.63
N PRO A 56 8.71 -5.68 21.53
CA PRO A 56 10.01 -6.34 21.52
C PRO A 56 9.91 -7.86 21.45
N HIS A 57 10.91 -8.47 20.82
CA HIS A 57 11.03 -9.93 20.60
C HIS A 57 9.95 -10.56 19.70
N ALA A 58 9.07 -9.78 19.07
CA ALA A 58 8.17 -10.30 18.05
C ALA A 58 8.94 -10.72 16.79
N TYR A 59 8.42 -11.75 16.13
CA TYR A 59 8.84 -12.17 14.78
C TYR A 59 7.58 -12.41 13.98
N ILE A 60 7.28 -11.49 13.06
CA ILE A 60 5.99 -11.45 12.37
C ILE A 60 6.20 -11.23 10.88
N GLU A 61 5.28 -11.76 10.09
CA GLU A 61 5.16 -11.42 8.68
C GLU A 61 4.57 -10.01 8.55
N VAL A 62 5.20 -9.17 7.73
CA VAL A 62 4.77 -7.78 7.52
C VAL A 62 4.46 -7.47 6.07
N PHE A 63 4.77 -8.38 5.16
CA PHE A 63 4.50 -8.28 3.73
C PHE A 63 4.42 -9.66 3.09
N ASP A 64 3.34 -9.92 2.35
CA ASP A 64 3.13 -11.12 1.55
C ASP A 64 3.13 -10.73 0.06
N LEU A 65 4.06 -11.30 -0.71
CA LEU A 65 4.24 -10.94 -2.12
C LEU A 65 3.03 -11.35 -2.97
N ARG A 66 2.43 -12.51 -2.69
CA ARG A 66 1.31 -13.03 -3.48
C ARG A 66 0.06 -12.18 -3.27
N GLN A 67 -0.16 -11.72 -2.04
CA GLN A 67 -1.23 -10.80 -1.74
C GLN A 67 -1.03 -9.45 -2.42
N CYS A 68 0.19 -8.90 -2.34
CA CYS A 68 0.55 -7.67 -3.04
C CYS A 68 0.29 -7.80 -4.55
N TYR A 69 0.75 -8.89 -5.18
CA TYR A 69 0.54 -9.14 -6.60
C TYR A 69 -0.95 -9.17 -6.98
N LYS A 70 -1.77 -9.94 -6.25
CA LYS A 70 -3.22 -10.02 -6.51
C LYS A 70 -3.89 -8.65 -6.40
N GLN A 71 -3.50 -7.88 -5.39
CA GLN A 71 -4.03 -6.55 -5.17
C GLN A 71 -3.62 -5.58 -6.29
N MET A 72 -2.36 -5.63 -6.75
CA MET A 72 -1.91 -4.82 -7.88
C MET A 72 -2.70 -5.13 -9.15
N CYS A 73 -2.93 -6.42 -9.47
CA CYS A 73 -3.76 -6.82 -10.60
C CYS A 73 -5.19 -6.27 -10.48
N GLN A 74 -5.81 -6.44 -9.32
CA GLN A 74 -7.17 -5.95 -9.08
C GLN A 74 -7.27 -4.42 -9.19
N GLN A 75 -6.30 -3.69 -8.65
CA GLN A 75 -6.24 -2.23 -8.75
C GLN A 75 -6.06 -1.77 -10.20
N ALA A 76 -5.22 -2.46 -10.97
CA ALA A 76 -5.01 -2.16 -12.39
C ALA A 76 -6.28 -2.38 -13.22
N GLU A 77 -6.98 -3.51 -13.03
CA GLU A 77 -8.25 -3.79 -13.70
C GLU A 77 -9.33 -2.76 -13.33
N THR A 78 -9.43 -2.42 -12.04
CA THR A 78 -10.41 -1.44 -11.55
C THR A 78 -10.16 -0.06 -12.15
N ALA A 79 -8.89 0.37 -12.22
CA ALA A 79 -8.51 1.64 -12.83
C ALA A 79 -8.83 1.68 -14.34
N GLN A 80 -8.55 0.59 -15.06
CA GLN A 80 -8.89 0.46 -16.49
C GLN A 80 -10.40 0.55 -16.71
N ASN A 81 -11.19 -0.16 -15.90
CA ASN A 81 -12.65 -0.13 -15.99
C ASN A 81 -13.23 1.25 -15.68
N ALA A 82 -12.70 1.94 -14.65
CA ALA A 82 -13.10 3.29 -14.31
C ALA A 82 -12.81 4.27 -15.47
N ALA A 83 -11.63 4.16 -16.09
CA ALA A 83 -11.26 4.97 -17.25
C ALA A 83 -12.16 4.69 -18.47
N ALA A 84 -12.53 3.43 -18.72
CA ALA A 84 -13.44 3.06 -19.79
C ALA A 84 -14.84 3.65 -19.59
N VAL A 85 -15.39 3.59 -18.37
CA VAL A 85 -16.68 4.19 -18.03
C VAL A 85 -16.64 5.71 -18.20
N ALA A 86 -15.59 6.38 -17.70
CA ALA A 86 -15.41 7.81 -17.89
C ALA A 86 -15.31 8.18 -19.38
N GLY A 87 -14.59 7.38 -20.17
CA GLY A 87 -14.50 7.54 -21.63
C GLY A 87 -15.84 7.36 -22.34
N HIS A 88 -16.68 6.43 -21.90
CA HIS A 88 -18.01 6.21 -22.47
C HIS A 88 -18.98 7.35 -22.15
N LEU A 89 -18.98 7.83 -20.91
CA LEU A 89 -19.78 9.01 -20.49
C LEU A 89 -19.30 10.28 -21.20
N ALA A 90 -18.00 10.47 -21.35
CA ALA A 90 -17.44 11.55 -22.15
C ALA A 90 -17.90 11.41 -23.62
N GLY A 91 -17.76 10.23 -24.23
CA GLY A 91 -18.23 9.90 -25.57
C GLY A 91 -19.69 10.26 -25.82
N TYR A 92 -20.58 9.87 -24.90
CA TYR A 92 -22.01 10.16 -24.96
C TYR A 92 -22.31 11.68 -24.94
N ASN A 93 -21.64 12.44 -24.07
CA ASN A 93 -21.81 13.89 -23.99
C ASN A 93 -21.29 14.64 -25.22
N ILE A 94 -20.26 14.11 -25.90
CA ILE A 94 -19.75 14.68 -27.16
C ILE A 94 -20.75 14.42 -28.30
N VAL A 95 -21.35 13.23 -28.37
CA VAL A 95 -22.35 12.85 -29.40
C VAL A 95 -23.63 13.69 -29.29
N LEU A 96 -24.02 14.11 -28.07
CA LEU A 96 -25.17 15.00 -27.84
C LEU A 96 -24.82 16.50 -27.86
N GLY A 97 -23.55 16.87 -28.11
CA GLY A 97 -23.13 18.27 -28.24
C GLY A 97 -23.18 19.10 -26.95
N ILE A 98 -23.24 18.46 -25.77
CA ILE A 98 -23.39 19.10 -24.45
C ILE A 98 -22.23 18.80 -23.49
N GLY A 99 -21.06 18.41 -23.99
CA GLY A 99 -19.88 18.04 -23.18
C GLY A 99 -18.72 19.06 -23.25
N PRO A 100 -17.96 19.27 -22.15
CA PRO A 100 -16.79 20.14 -22.16
C PRO A 100 -15.67 19.55 -23.02
N VAL A 101 -14.92 20.42 -23.69
CA VAL A 101 -13.77 20.05 -24.54
C VAL A 101 -12.65 19.49 -23.64
N ILE A 102 -12.42 18.18 -23.71
CA ILE A 102 -11.39 17.49 -22.93
C ILE A 102 -10.11 17.40 -23.79
N ASN A 103 -9.03 18.05 -23.37
CA ASN A 103 -7.73 17.98 -24.04
C ASN A 103 -7.01 16.67 -23.64
N ARG A 104 -6.57 15.90 -24.64
CA ARG A 104 -5.99 14.55 -24.55
C ARG A 104 -4.50 14.53 -24.16
N ASN A 105 -4.03 15.42 -23.29
CA ASN A 105 -2.64 15.38 -22.79
C ASN A 105 -2.59 15.00 -21.30
N GLN A 106 -2.81 13.72 -21.03
CA GLN A 106 -2.25 13.06 -19.85
C GLN A 106 -1.50 11.81 -20.31
N ILE A 107 -0.25 12.03 -20.69
CA ILE A 107 0.77 10.98 -20.76
C ILE A 107 1.16 10.72 -19.31
N PHE A 108 0.90 9.51 -18.85
CA PHE A 108 1.35 8.99 -17.56
C PHE A 108 2.88 9.09 -17.47
N TYR A 109 3.38 9.72 -16.41
CA TYR A 109 4.76 9.58 -15.92
C TYR A 109 4.75 8.67 -14.71
#